data_AF-A0A929Y7Q9-F1
#
_entry.id   AF-A0A929Y7Q9-F1
#
_cell.length_a   1.000
_cell.length_b   1.000
_cell.length_c   1.000
_cell.angle_alpha   90.00
_cell.angle_beta   90.00
_cell.angle_gamma   90.00
#
_symmetry.space_group_name_H-M   'P 1'
#
loop_
_entity.id
_entity.type
_entity.pdbx_description
1 polymer ?
#
loop_
_entity_poly.entity_id
_entity_poly.type
_entity_poly.pdbx_seq_one_letter_code
_entity_poly.pdbx_strand_id
1 'polypeptide(L)'
;MDAQDDWLTAAVVKYADRWARLMQAVIDHTGASVAEVATWASHQADDVNNSISGGGLYGAASELSVWWIYGEELADWYERSATPLVFKASRELIEMLRDPSAFTSMRP
;
A
#
# COMPACT_ATOMS: atom_id res chain seq x y z
N MET A 1 1.45 -29.90 3.02
CA MET A 1 1.14 -28.47 2.80
C MET A 1 0.76 -27.94 4.15
N ASP A 2 1.70 -27.25 4.74
CA ASP A 2 1.67 -26.89 6.15
C ASP A 2 0.79 -25.65 6.34
N ALA A 3 0.01 -25.61 7.42
CA ALA A 3 -0.80 -24.43 7.79
C ALA A 3 0.03 -23.13 7.89
N GLN A 4 1.36 -23.28 7.94
CA GLN A 4 2.34 -22.21 7.93
C GLN A 4 2.63 -21.62 6.52
N ASP A 5 2.15 -22.21 5.44
CA ASP A 5 2.17 -21.57 4.12
C ASP A 5 0.85 -20.83 3.86
N ASP A 6 -0.28 -21.46 4.24
CA ASP A 6 -1.63 -20.92 4.03
C ASP A 6 -1.88 -19.59 4.79
N TRP A 7 -1.45 -19.49 6.05
CA TRP A 7 -1.57 -18.23 6.82
C TRP A 7 -0.72 -17.11 6.23
N LEU A 8 0.46 -17.43 5.69
CA LEU A 8 1.38 -16.45 5.12
C LEU A 8 0.80 -15.91 3.82
N THR A 9 0.23 -16.77 2.98
CA THR A 9 -0.51 -16.36 1.77
C THR A 9 -1.70 -15.47 2.11
N ALA A 10 -2.52 -15.84 3.10
CA ALA A 10 -3.69 -15.03 3.49
C ALA A 10 -3.29 -13.66 4.08
N ALA A 11 -2.19 -13.59 4.83
CA ALA A 11 -1.66 -12.35 5.35
C ALA A 11 -1.11 -11.45 4.23
N VAL A 12 -0.38 -12.02 3.27
CA VAL A 12 0.16 -11.32 2.10
C VAL A 12 -0.95 -10.74 1.23
N VAL A 13 -2.03 -11.47 0.97
CA VAL A 13 -3.18 -10.97 0.19
C VAL A 13 -3.87 -9.80 0.90
N LYS A 14 -4.08 -9.87 2.22
CA LYS A 14 -4.67 -8.77 3.00
C LYS A 14 -3.78 -7.53 3.00
N TYR A 15 -2.47 -7.73 3.10
CA TYR A 15 -1.51 -6.65 3.02
C TYR A 15 -1.49 -6.01 1.63
N ALA A 16 -1.49 -6.82 0.56
CA ALA A 16 -1.55 -6.35 -0.81
C ALA A 16 -2.80 -5.50 -1.08
N ASP A 17 -3.98 -5.97 -0.68
CA ASP A 17 -5.24 -5.21 -0.81
C ASP A 17 -5.18 -3.88 -0.03
N ARG A 18 -4.70 -3.90 1.21
CA ARG A 18 -4.55 -2.67 2.01
C ARG A 18 -3.55 -1.69 1.39
N TRP A 19 -2.41 -2.18 0.92
CA TRP A 19 -1.37 -1.39 0.30
C TRP A 19 -1.88 -0.72 -0.99
N ALA A 20 -2.53 -1.49 -1.87
CA ALA A 20 -3.14 -0.97 -3.09
C ALA A 20 -4.22 0.10 -2.81
N ARG A 21 -5.10 -0.14 -1.83
CA ARG A 21 -6.12 0.83 -1.43
C ARG A 21 -5.52 2.14 -0.92
N LEU A 22 -4.47 2.07 -0.11
CA LEU A 22 -3.79 3.24 0.41
C LEU A 22 -3.11 4.03 -0.71
N MET A 23 -2.39 3.35 -1.60
CA MET A 23 -1.77 4.01 -2.76
C MET A 23 -2.83 4.66 -3.64
N GLN A 24 -3.90 3.94 -4.01
CA GLN A 24 -4.99 4.47 -4.83
C GLN A 24 -5.59 5.74 -4.21
N ALA A 25 -5.94 5.70 -2.92
CA ALA A 25 -6.52 6.85 -2.26
C ALA A 25 -5.56 8.06 -2.28
N VAL A 26 -4.27 7.85 -2.01
CA VAL A 26 -3.29 8.95 -2.09
C VAL A 26 -3.18 9.50 -3.51
N ILE A 27 -3.10 8.63 -4.52
CA ILE A 27 -3.02 9.01 -5.93
C ILE A 27 -4.25 9.86 -6.31
N ASP A 28 -5.45 9.39 -5.98
CA ASP A 28 -6.71 10.08 -6.29
C ASP A 28 -6.80 11.46 -5.63
N HIS A 29 -6.26 11.62 -4.42
CA HIS A 29 -6.35 12.86 -3.65
C HIS A 29 -5.22 13.86 -3.90
N THR A 30 -4.05 13.39 -4.34
CA THR A 30 -2.84 14.23 -4.45
C THR A 30 -2.28 14.31 -5.86
N GLY A 31 -2.66 13.39 -6.74
CA GLY A 31 -2.07 13.22 -8.07
C GLY A 31 -0.64 12.68 -8.05
N ALA A 32 -0.16 12.17 -6.92
CA ALA A 32 1.16 11.53 -6.81
C ALA A 32 1.21 10.25 -7.68
N SER A 33 2.42 9.84 -8.08
CA SER A 33 2.66 8.59 -8.80
C SER A 33 2.85 7.40 -7.85
N VAL A 34 2.68 6.17 -8.35
CA VAL A 34 2.96 4.95 -7.57
C VAL A 34 4.38 4.94 -7.02
N ALA A 35 5.37 5.34 -7.82
CA ALA A 35 6.78 5.35 -7.41
C ALA A 35 7.07 6.31 -6.23
N GLU A 36 6.26 7.36 -6.06
CA GLU A 36 6.39 8.28 -4.93
C GLU A 36 5.75 7.72 -3.66
N VAL A 37 4.59 7.08 -3.80
CA VAL A 37 3.74 6.69 -2.66
C VAL A 37 3.97 5.26 -2.18
N ALA A 38 4.52 4.38 -3.01
CA ALA A 38 4.62 2.95 -2.74
C ALA A 38 5.35 2.62 -1.43
N THR A 39 6.52 3.24 -1.21
CA THR A 39 7.32 3.06 0.01
C THR A 39 6.63 3.60 1.26
N TRP A 40 5.88 4.70 1.15
CA TRP A 40 5.12 5.22 2.29
C TRP A 40 3.93 4.31 2.59
N ALA A 41 3.16 3.95 1.58
CA ALA A 41 1.96 3.15 1.73
C ALA A 41 2.26 1.74 2.23
N SER A 42 3.41 1.16 1.85
CA SER A 42 3.84 -0.16 2.32
C SER A 42 4.09 -0.17 3.82
N HIS A 43 4.65 0.90 4.38
CA HIS A 43 4.83 1.08 5.82
C HIS A 43 3.49 1.31 6.54
N GLN A 44 2.56 2.04 5.93
CA GLN A 44 1.24 2.30 6.52
C GLN A 44 0.28 1.10 6.45
N ALA A 45 0.50 0.20 5.49
CA ALA A 45 -0.24 -1.04 5.36
C ALA A 45 0.17 -2.08 6.42
N ASP A 46 1.37 -1.94 7.00
CA ASP A 46 1.90 -2.81 8.06
C ASP A 46 1.31 -2.42 9.42
N ASP A 47 0.06 -2.84 9.66
CA ASP A 47 -0.68 -2.53 10.89
C ASP A 47 -1.00 -3.83 11.65
N VAL A 48 -0.20 -4.03 12.70
CA VAL A 48 -0.56 -4.60 14.02
C VAL A 48 -0.70 -6.11 14.28
N ASN A 49 -0.42 -7.07 13.39
CA ASN A 49 -0.34 -8.49 13.86
C ASN A 49 0.64 -9.42 13.15
N ASN A 50 1.16 -9.04 11.99
CA ASN A 50 2.19 -9.77 11.27
C ASN A 50 3.06 -8.69 10.64
N SER A 51 4.22 -8.38 11.21
CA SER A 51 5.19 -7.52 10.52
C SER A 51 5.55 -8.19 9.20
N ILE A 52 4.90 -7.77 8.12
CA ILE A 52 5.20 -8.28 6.78
C ILE A 52 6.47 -7.57 6.35
N SER A 53 7.59 -8.22 6.67
CA SER A 53 8.93 -7.79 6.33
C SER A 53 9.52 -8.72 5.26
N GLY A 54 10.40 -8.18 4.42
CA GLY A 54 11.10 -8.96 3.40
C GLY A 54 10.16 -9.69 2.43
N GLY A 55 10.16 -11.02 2.47
CA GLY A 55 9.49 -11.90 1.50
C GLY A 55 7.99 -11.64 1.27
N GLY A 56 7.24 -11.24 2.31
CA GLY A 56 5.81 -10.98 2.17
C GLY A 56 5.49 -9.66 1.44
N LEU A 57 6.36 -8.64 1.55
CA LEU A 57 6.27 -7.42 0.74
C LEU A 57 6.49 -7.76 -0.74
N TYR A 58 7.48 -8.60 -1.03
CA TYR A 58 7.78 -9.02 -2.39
C TYR A 58 6.68 -9.88 -3.00
N GLY A 59 6.09 -10.80 -2.22
CA GLY A 59 4.90 -11.56 -2.65
C GLY A 59 3.71 -10.64 -2.97
N ALA A 60 3.46 -9.64 -2.12
CA ALA A 60 2.39 -8.66 -2.36
C ALA A 60 2.64 -7.80 -3.60
N ALA A 61 3.87 -7.30 -3.79
CA ALA A 61 4.24 -6.52 -4.96
C ALA A 61 4.07 -7.34 -6.25
N SER A 62 4.48 -8.62 -6.23
CA SER A 62 4.32 -9.52 -7.38
C SER A 62 2.86 -9.78 -7.72
N GLU A 63 1.98 -9.99 -6.73
CA GLU A 63 0.55 -10.21 -6.96
C GLU A 63 -0.12 -8.94 -7.53
N LEU A 64 0.17 -7.78 -6.94
CA LEU A 64 -0.38 -6.51 -7.41
C LEU A 64 0.11 -6.13 -8.80
N SER A 65 1.35 -6.50 -9.16
CA SER A 65 1.90 -6.25 -10.50
C SER A 65 1.09 -6.94 -11.60
N VAL A 66 0.42 -8.05 -11.30
CA VAL A 66 -0.39 -8.80 -12.25
C VAL A 66 -1.83 -8.29 -12.30
N TRP A 67 -2.42 -7.95 -11.15
CA TRP A 67 -3.88 -7.76 -11.04
C TRP A 67 -4.33 -6.32 -10.81
N TRP A 68 -3.44 -5.42 -10.41
CA TRP A 68 -3.79 -4.03 -10.16
C TRP A 68 -3.59 -3.18 -11.41
N ILE A 69 -4.43 -2.16 -11.60
CA ILE A 69 -4.37 -1.27 -12.77
C ILE A 69 -3.04 -0.50 -12.87
N TYR A 70 -2.39 -0.25 -11.73
CA TYR A 70 -1.05 0.34 -11.66
C TYR A 70 0.06 -0.71 -11.46
N GLY A 71 -0.22 -1.97 -11.81
CA GLY A 71 0.68 -3.09 -11.59
C GLY A 71 2.05 -2.91 -12.27
N GLU A 72 2.08 -2.39 -13.50
CA GLU A 72 3.33 -2.14 -14.22
C GLU A 72 4.20 -1.06 -13.53
N GLU A 73 3.59 0.01 -13.02
CA GLU A 73 4.31 1.05 -12.29
C GLU A 73 4.85 0.54 -10.95
N LEU A 74 4.09 -0.35 -10.29
CA LEU A 74 4.54 -1.00 -9.07
C LEU A 74 5.67 -2.01 -9.33
N ALA A 75 5.65 -2.69 -10.47
CA ALA A 75 6.73 -3.58 -10.91
C ALA A 75 8.02 -2.78 -11.20
N ASP A 76 7.94 -1.64 -11.88
CA ASP A 76 9.11 -0.76 -12.10
C ASP A 76 9.66 -0.21 -10.77
N TRP A 77 8.80 0.18 -9.83
CA TRP A 77 9.22 0.54 -8.47
C TRP A 77 9.97 -0.61 -7.77
N TYR A 78 9.49 -1.84 -7.94
CA TYR A 78 10.11 -3.04 -7.39
C TYR A 78 11.49 -3.32 -8.01
N GLU A 79 11.60 -3.31 -9.34
CA GLU A 79 12.85 -3.57 -10.07
C GLU A 79 13.95 -2.54 -9.74
N ARG A 80 13.56 -1.31 -9.42
CA ARG A 80 14.47 -0.23 -8.99
C ARG A 80 14.88 -0.30 -7.52
N SER A 81 14.68 -1.45 -6.87
CA SER A 81 15.07 -1.73 -5.48
C SER A 81 14.35 -0.90 -4.41
N ALA A 82 13.09 -0.49 -4.68
CA ALA A 82 12.30 0.44 -3.87
C ALA A 82 12.96 1.83 -3.73
N THR A 83 12.25 2.85 -4.21
CA THR A 83 12.70 4.24 -4.04
C THR A 83 12.68 4.64 -2.55
N PRO A 84 13.61 5.50 -2.11
CA PRO A 84 13.56 6.05 -0.75
C PRO A 84 12.22 6.74 -0.47
N LEU A 85 11.82 6.84 0.80
CA LEU A 85 10.59 7.49 1.21
C LEU A 85 10.59 8.98 0.81
N VAL A 86 10.01 9.29 -0.33
CA VAL A 86 9.92 10.66 -0.89
C VAL A 86 8.58 11.32 -0.62
N PHE A 87 7.50 10.54 -0.54
CA PHE A 87 6.17 11.04 -0.24
C PHE A 87 6.00 11.36 1.25
N LYS A 88 5.47 12.55 1.54
CA LYS A 88 5.10 13.00 2.89
C LYS A 88 3.61 13.34 2.91
N ALA A 89 2.82 12.47 3.54
CA ALA A 89 1.40 12.72 3.74
C ALA A 89 1.18 13.95 4.64
N SER A 90 0.22 14.81 4.26
CA SER A 90 -0.26 15.87 5.16
C SER A 90 -1.03 15.26 6.32
N ARG A 91 -1.14 15.99 7.44
CA ARG A 91 -1.93 15.55 8.60
C ARG A 91 -3.40 15.29 8.22
N GLU A 92 -3.98 16.18 7.42
CA GLU A 92 -5.36 16.07 6.94
C GLU A 92 -5.56 14.81 6.10
N LEU A 93 -4.60 14.49 5.22
CA LEU A 93 -4.63 13.27 4.43
C LEU A 93 -4.57 12.02 5.32
N ILE A 94 -3.71 12.02 6.33
CA ILE A 94 -3.61 10.90 7.30
C ILE A 94 -4.91 10.74 8.09
N GLU A 95 -5.53 11.83 8.52
CA GLU A 95 -6.81 11.81 9.24
C GLU A 95 -7.94 11.29 8.35
N MET A 96 -8.00 11.73 7.09
CA MET A 96 -8.96 11.25 6.09
C MET A 96 -8.78 9.76 5.77
N LEU A 97 -7.54 9.28 5.59
CA LEU A 97 -7.27 7.86 5.31
C LEU A 97 -7.59 6.96 6.51
N ARG A 98 -7.55 7.50 7.73
CA ARG A 98 -7.95 6.80 8.95
C ARG A 98 -9.47 6.74 9.11
N ASP A 99 -10.16 7.83 8.80
CA ASP A 99 -11.62 7.93 8.84
C ASP A 99 -12.14 8.78 7.66
N PRO A 100 -12.53 8.13 6.54
CA PRO A 100 -13.00 8.86 5.36
C PRO A 100 -14.33 9.58 5.61
N SER A 101 -15.07 9.24 6.68
CA SER A 101 -16.34 9.89 7.04
C SER A 101 -16.14 11.26 7.69
N ALA A 102 -14.95 11.52 8.26
CA ALA A 102 -14.65 12.76 8.96
C ALA A 102 -14.62 13.99 8.02
N PHE A 103 -14.26 13.79 6.75
CA PHE A 103 -14.12 14.88 5.78
C PHE A 103 -15.42 15.20 5.02
N THR A 104 -16.41 14.29 5.00
CA THR A 104 -17.70 14.53 4.34
C THR A 104 -18.55 15.58 5.07
N SER A 105 -18.25 15.83 6.36
CA SER A 105 -18.87 16.87 7.19
C SER A 105 -18.21 18.26 7.06
N MET A 106 -17.15 18.39 6.24
CA MET A 106 -16.37 19.63 6.12
C MET A 106 -16.56 20.33 4.78
N ARG A 107 -17.73 20.17 4.14
CA ARG A 107 -18.17 21.06 3.06
C ARG A 107 -19.18 22.08 3.62
N PRO A 108 -19.02 23.38 3.34
CA PRO A 108 -19.97 24.42 3.71
C PRO A 108 -21.30 24.29 2.96
#